data_AF-A0A2M8N5S7-F1
#
_entry.id   AF-A0A2M8N5S7-F1
#
_cell.length_a   1.000
_cell.length_b   1.000
_cell.length_c   1.000
_cell.angle_alpha   90.00
_cell.angle_beta   90.00
_cell.angle_gamma   90.00
#
_symmetry.space_group_name_H-M   'P 1'
#
loop_
_entity.id
_entity.type
_entity.pdbx_description
1 polymer ?
#
loop_
_entity_poly.entity_id
_entity_poly.type
_entity_poly.pdbx_seq_one_letter_code
_entity_poly.pdbx_strand_id
1 'polypeptide(L)'
;MVIVTLGELVLTPTATTFIAERAPVQMRARYMSVLSISYPVAAGIGPVIGGYLNDTIAPAAIWYGAGMMAAIGMISFIAMGWYLERKKRYNSAVAYDI
;
A
#
# COMPACT_ATOMS: atom_id res chain seq x y z
N MET A 1 15.51 12.24 4.78
CA MET A 1 14.79 11.55 5.87
C MET A 1 13.44 12.17 6.19
N VAL A 2 13.34 13.49 6.39
CA VAL A 2 12.04 14.16 6.72
C VAL A 2 10.88 13.78 5.80
N ILE A 3 11.06 13.84 4.47
CA ILE A 3 9.99 13.56 3.50
C ILE A 3 9.45 12.12 3.65
N VAL A 4 10.34 11.15 3.79
CA VAL A 4 9.99 9.73 3.94
C VAL A 4 9.25 9.50 5.27
N THR A 5 9.76 10.07 6.36
CA THR A 5 9.14 9.94 7.68
C THR A 5 7.75 10.59 7.73
N LEU A 6 7.56 11.75 7.12
CA LEU A 6 6.23 12.37 7.02
C LEU A 6 5.26 11.48 6.25
N GLY A 7 5.71 10.90 5.13
CA GLY A 7 4.90 9.95 4.36
C GLY A 7 4.51 8.71 5.18
N GLU A 8 5.46 8.14 5.92
CA GLU A 8 5.24 6.99 6.81
C GLU A 8 4.23 7.28 7.91
N LEU A 9 4.33 8.46 8.55
CA LEU A 9 3.43 8.89 9.62
C LEU A 9 2.00 9.09 9.14
N VAL A 10 1.80 9.43 7.86
CA VAL A 10 0.47 9.47 7.24
C VAL A 10 0.02 8.06 6.88
N LEU A 11 0.87 7.29 6.20
CA LEU A 11 0.52 5.98 5.67
C LEU A 11 0.12 4.97 6.76
N THR A 12 0.89 4.90 7.85
CA THR A 12 0.74 3.87 8.89
C THR A 12 -0.62 3.89 9.59
N PRO A 13 -1.10 5.02 10.17
CA PRO A 13 -2.43 5.07 10.79
C PRO A 13 -3.56 4.98 9.75
N THR A 14 -3.37 5.49 8.54
CA THR A 14 -4.37 5.39 7.47
C THR A 14 -4.58 3.95 7.02
N ALA A 15 -3.50 3.20 6.78
CA ALA A 15 -3.59 1.80 6.33
C ALA A 15 -4.22 0.89 7.39
N THR A 16 -3.82 1.04 8.65
CA THR A 16 -4.36 0.25 9.77
C THR A 16 -5.85 0.52 9.99
N THR A 17 -6.28 1.79 9.98
CA THR A 17 -7.69 2.16 10.11
C THR A 17 -8.51 1.68 8.92
N PHE A 18 -8.01 1.86 7.69
CA PHE A 18 -8.69 1.39 6.48
C PHE A 18 -8.94 -0.12 6.52
N ILE A 19 -7.93 -0.91 6.85
CA ILE A 19 -8.06 -2.37 6.92
C ILE A 19 -9.00 -2.78 8.07
N ALA A 20 -8.92 -2.10 9.23
CA ALA A 20 -9.81 -2.36 10.37
C ALA A 20 -11.29 -2.17 10.03
N GLU A 21 -11.63 -1.09 9.33
CA GLU A 21 -13.02 -0.74 9.00
C GLU A 21 -13.64 -1.65 7.94
N ARG A 22 -12.82 -2.19 7.02
CA ARG A 22 -13.30 -3.12 5.98
C ARG A 22 -13.34 -4.56 6.44
N ALA A 23 -12.62 -4.91 7.51
CA ALA A 23 -12.57 -6.29 7.99
C ALA A 23 -13.86 -6.65 8.77
N PRO A 24 -14.51 -7.78 8.43
CA PRO A 24 -15.59 -8.33 9.25
C PRO A 24 -15.12 -8.59 10.68
N VAL A 25 -15.98 -8.38 11.67
CA VAL A 25 -15.64 -8.45 13.11
C VAL A 25 -14.96 -9.77 13.48
N GLN A 26 -15.42 -10.88 12.92
CA GLN A 26 -14.92 -12.23 13.20
C GLN A 26 -13.55 -12.50 12.55
N MET A 27 -13.20 -11.74 11.51
CA MET A 27 -12.02 -11.95 10.68
C MET A 27 -10.98 -10.84 10.83
N ARG A 28 -11.27 -9.79 11.61
CA ARG A 28 -10.39 -8.62 11.79
C ARG A 28 -8.98 -8.99 12.21
N ALA A 29 -8.82 -10.00 13.08
CA ALA A 29 -7.51 -10.52 13.46
C ALA A 29 -6.71 -11.03 12.25
N ARG A 30 -7.34 -11.77 11.33
CA ARG A 30 -6.68 -12.31 10.12
C ARG A 30 -6.24 -11.19 9.17
N TYR A 31 -7.10 -10.18 8.97
CA TYR A 31 -6.78 -9.03 8.12
C TYR A 31 -5.60 -8.24 8.69
N MET A 32 -5.58 -8.04 10.01
CA MET A 32 -4.45 -7.39 10.69
C MET A 32 -3.19 -8.24 10.68
N SER A 33 -3.26 -9.57 10.81
CA SER A 33 -2.09 -10.44 10.71
C SER A 33 -1.42 -10.33 9.33
N VAL A 34 -2.20 -10.26 8.26
CA VAL A 34 -1.66 -10.05 6.90
C VAL A 34 -0.96 -8.69 6.80
N LEU A 35 -1.57 -7.64 7.35
CA LEU A 35 -0.95 -6.31 7.42
C LEU A 35 0.36 -6.33 8.22
N SER A 36 0.41 -7.02 9.37
CA SER A 36 1.59 -7.07 10.22
C SER A 36 2.73 -7.87 9.61
N ILE A 37 2.45 -8.92 8.83
CA ILE A 37 3.48 -9.74 8.17
C ILE A 37 4.04 -9.04 6.92
N SER A 38 3.31 -8.12 6.29
CA SER A 38 3.81 -7.42 5.09
C SER A 38 5.07 -6.60 5.36
N TYR A 39 5.14 -5.92 6.52
CA TYR A 39 6.32 -5.13 6.93
C TYR A 39 7.61 -5.95 7.03
N PRO A 40 7.69 -7.02 7.85
CA PRO A 40 8.91 -7.83 7.95
C PRO A 40 9.25 -8.55 6.65
N VAL A 41 8.25 -8.95 5.85
CA VAL A 41 8.49 -9.51 4.51
C VAL A 41 9.17 -8.46 3.60
N ALA A 42 8.65 -7.23 3.57
CA ALA A 42 9.28 -6.14 2.83
C ALA A 42 10.67 -5.80 3.35
N ALA A 43 10.86 -5.80 4.67
CA ALA A 43 12.16 -5.57 5.31
C ALA A 43 13.19 -6.68 5.02
N GLY A 44 12.74 -7.92 4.78
CA GLY A 44 13.60 -9.03 4.36
C GLY A 44 13.96 -8.98 2.87
N ILE A 45 12.98 -8.69 2.01
CA ILE A 45 13.17 -8.68 0.55
C ILE A 45 13.89 -7.41 0.07
N GLY A 46 13.61 -6.27 0.70
CA GLY A 46 14.13 -4.96 0.32
C GLY A 46 15.66 -4.89 0.22
N PRO A 47 16.41 -5.32 1.25
CA PRO A 47 17.88 -5.35 1.21
C PRO A 47 18.44 -6.28 0.14
N VAL A 48 17.79 -7.42 -0.13
CA VAL A 48 18.24 -8.36 -1.17
C VAL A 48 18.15 -7.70 -2.55
N ILE A 49 17.03 -7.06 -2.86
CA ILE A 49 16.85 -6.32 -4.12
C ILE A 49 17.78 -5.11 -4.17
N GLY A 50 17.90 -4.37 -3.06
CA GLY A 50 18.75 -3.19 -2.96
C GLY A 50 20.23 -3.51 -3.16
N GLY A 51 20.73 -4.58 -2.51
CA GLY A 51 22.10 -5.06 -2.68
C GLY A 51 22.36 -5.50 -4.12
N TYR A 52 21.46 -6.29 -4.70
CA TYR A 52 21.57 -6.69 -6.11
C TYR A 52 21.65 -5.48 -7.06
N LEU A 53 20.82 -4.46 -6.86
CA LEU A 53 20.85 -3.22 -7.65
C LEU A 53 22.17 -2.43 -7.44
N ASN A 54 22.67 -2.40 -6.21
CA ASN A 54 23.93 -1.74 -5.85
C ASN A 54 25.11 -2.37 -6.58
N ASP A 55 25.19 -3.71 -6.53
CA ASP A 55 26.34 -4.48 -6.98
C ASP A 55 26.40 -4.62 -8.51
N THR A 56 25.24 -4.70 -9.18
CA THR A 56 25.17 -5.00 -10.62
C THR A 56 25.02 -3.79 -11.53
N ILE A 57 24.37 -2.71 -11.06
CA ILE A 57 24.05 -1.55 -11.89
C ILE A 57 24.85 -0.34 -11.42
N ALA A 58 24.52 0.16 -10.24
CA ALA A 58 25.19 1.29 -9.61
C ALA A 58 24.59 1.53 -8.21
N PRO A 59 25.33 2.17 -7.29
CA PRO A 59 24.77 2.58 -6.00
C PRO A 59 23.54 3.47 -6.10
N ALA A 60 23.44 4.28 -7.15
CA ALA A 60 22.27 5.14 -7.40
C ALA A 60 21.00 4.34 -7.77
N ALA A 61 21.14 3.12 -8.30
CA ALA A 61 20.02 2.29 -8.78
C ALA A 61 19.04 1.91 -7.65
N ILE A 62 19.50 1.84 -6.40
CA ILE A 62 18.65 1.58 -5.22
C ILE A 62 17.53 2.63 -5.13
N TRP A 63 17.87 3.90 -5.35
CA TRP A 63 16.92 5.01 -5.22
C TRP A 63 15.88 5.00 -6.34
N TYR A 64 16.30 4.68 -7.57
CA TYR A 64 15.38 4.51 -8.69
C TYR A 64 14.46 3.30 -8.48
N GLY A 65 14.99 2.17 -7.98
CA GLY A 65 14.20 0.99 -7.63
C GLY A 65 13.18 1.28 -6.54
N ALA A 66 13.58 1.95 -5.46
CA ALA A 66 12.69 2.36 -4.37
C ALA A 66 11.62 3.35 -4.87
N GLY A 67 12.00 4.33 -5.70
CA GLY A 67 11.08 5.29 -6.31
C GLY A 67 10.06 4.60 -7.22
N MET A 68 10.48 3.61 -8.01
CA MET A 68 9.59 2.82 -8.86
C MET A 68 8.57 2.02 -8.02
N MET A 69 9.01 1.37 -6.95
CA MET A 69 8.12 0.63 -6.05
C MET A 69 7.11 1.57 -5.36
N ALA A 70 7.57 2.76 -4.93
CA ALA A 70 6.67 3.78 -4.37
C ALA A 70 5.64 4.27 -5.40
N ALA A 71 6.05 4.46 -6.66
CA ALA A 71 5.14 4.84 -7.74
C ALA A 71 4.08 3.75 -8.02
N ILE A 72 4.48 2.47 -8.03
CA ILE A 72 3.54 1.35 -8.17
C ILE A 72 2.52 1.34 -7.02
N GLY A 73 2.98 1.54 -5.78
CA GLY A 73 2.10 1.66 -4.62
C GLY A 73 1.10 2.81 -4.75
N MET A 74 1.58 3.99 -5.15
CA MET A 74 0.74 5.18 -5.39
C MET A 74 -0.33 4.92 -6.45
N ILE A 75 0.05 4.35 -7.60
CA ILE A 75 -0.88 4.02 -8.69
C ILE A 75 -1.93 3.01 -8.21
N SER A 76 -1.51 2.00 -7.43
CA SER A 76 -2.41 0.97 -6.88
C SER A 76 -3.47 1.59 -5.97
N PHE A 77 -3.09 2.52 -5.09
CA PHE A 77 -4.04 3.22 -4.21
C PHE A 77 -4.99 4.13 -4.99
N ILE A 78 -4.49 4.87 -6.00
CA ILE A 78 -5.34 5.71 -6.87
C ILE A 78 -6.35 4.85 -7.62
N ALA A 79 -5.89 3.75 -8.23
CA ALA A 79 -6.76 2.81 -8.95
C ALA A 79 -7.81 2.20 -8.04
N MET A 80 -7.45 1.83 -6.80
CA MET A 80 -8.39 1.34 -5.79
C MET A 80 -9.44 2.40 -5.44
N GLY A 81 -9.03 3.66 -5.21
CA GLY A 81 -9.94 4.76 -4.93
C GLY A 81 -10.95 4.97 -6.07
N TRP A 82 -10.46 5.01 -7.31
CA TRP A 82 -11.30 5.15 -8.49
C TRP A 82 -12.28 3.98 -8.65
N TYR A 83 -11.84 2.76 -8.39
CA TYR A 83 -12.70 1.58 -8.44
C TYR A 83 -13.84 1.66 -7.40
N LEU A 84 -13.52 2.05 -6.17
CA LEU A 84 -14.51 2.16 -5.10
C LEU A 84 -15.53 3.28 -5.35
N GLU A 85 -15.09 4.42 -5.89
CA GLU A 85 -16.00 5.51 -6.27
C GLU A 85 -16.96 5.11 -7.39
N ARG A 86 -16.46 4.42 -8.43
CA ARG A 86 -17.30 3.90 -9.52
C ARG A 86 -18.36 2.94 -8.99
N LYS A 87 -17.96 2.02 -8.11
CA LYS A 87 -18.89 1.07 -7.48
C LYS A 87 -19.98 1.77 -6.65
N LYS A 88 -19.60 2.81 -5.90
CA LYS A 88 -20.56 3.61 -5.13
C LYS A 88 -21.57 4.31 -6.05
N ARG A 89 -21.12 4.97 -7.12
CA ARG A 89 -21.99 5.66 -8.10
C ARG A 89 -22.97 4.70 -8.78
N TYR A 90 -22.50 3.53 -9.20
CA TYR A 90 -23.34 2.50 -9.79
C TYR A 90 -24.44 2.03 -8.83
N ASN A 91 -24.09 1.68 -7.59
CA ASN A 91 -25.07 1.22 -6.60
C ASN A 91 -26.09 2.30 -6.23
N SER A 92 -25.70 3.57 -6.20
CA SER A 92 -26.61 4.68 -5.94
C SER A 92 -27.57 4.97 -7.09
N ALA A 93 -27.13 4.82 -8.35
CA ALA A 93 -28.00 4.97 -9.52
C ALA A 93 -29.07 3.87 -9.55
N VAL A 94 -28.66 2.61 -9.33
CA VAL A 94 -29.59 1.47 -9.29
C VAL A 94 -30.59 1.59 -8.13
N ALA A 95 -30.19 2.12 -6.98
CA ALA A 95 -31.08 2.29 -5.83
C ALA A 95 -32.12 3.42 -5.98
N TYR A 96 -31.94 4.34 -6.94
CA TYR A 96 -32.90 5.41 -7.24
C TYR A 96 -33.89 5.02 -8.34
N ASP A 97 -33.61 3.95 -9.11
CA ASP A 97 -34.47 3.44 -10.18
C ASP A 97 -35.53 2.42 -9.69
N ILE A 98 -35.61 2.17 -8.37
CA ILE A 98 -36.58 1.25 -7.71
C ILE A 98 -37.51 2.05 -6.80
#